data_AF-A0A4U2ZBP6-F1
#
_entry.id   AF-A0A4U2ZBP6-F1
#
_cell.length_a   1.000
_cell.length_b   1.000
_cell.length_c   1.000
_cell.angle_alpha   90.00
_cell.angle_beta   90.00
_cell.angle_gamma   90.00
#
_symmetry.space_group_name_H-M   'P 1'
#
loop_
_entity.id
_entity.type
_entity.pdbx_description
1 polymer ?
#
loop_
_entity_poly.entity_id
_entity_poly.type
_entity_poly.pdbx_seq_one_letter_code
_entity_poly.pdbx_strand_id
1 'polypeptide(L)' 'MKTFKYLLEVEIVIDEENINKKYPNYKFNYDSIEEFASSLVPEESYEGDTDTSKDGLEQWGYSITKKRARIK' A
#
# COMPACT_ATOMS: atom_id res chain seq x y z
N MET A 1 25.72 -21.95 7.29
CA MET A 1 24.68 -21.04 6.76
C MET A 1 23.63 -20.83 7.84
N LYS A 2 23.18 -19.60 8.10
CA LYS A 2 22.07 -19.33 9.04
C LYS A 2 20.95 -18.63 8.27
N THR A 3 19.73 -19.13 8.42
CA THR A 3 18.52 -18.57 7.80
C THR A 3 17.62 -18.07 8.92
N PHE A 4 16.96 -16.95 8.71
CA PHE A 4 15.87 -16.46 9.54
C PHE A 4 14.71 -16.07 8.64
N LYS A 5 13.49 -16.17 9.17
CA LYS A 5 12.26 -15.85 8.44
C LYS A 5 11.58 -14.66 9.09
N TYR A 6 10.84 -13.90 8.29
CA TYR A 6 9.96 -12.84 8.75
C TYR A 6 8.56 -13.06 8.17
N LEU A 7 7.56 -12.63 8.92
CA LEU A 7 6.21 -12.38 8.42
C LEU A 7 6.11 -10.87 8.18
N LEU A 8 5.66 -10.48 6.99
CA LEU A 8 5.25 -9.10 6.74
C LEU A 8 3.72 -9.04 6.70
N GLU A 9 3.15 -8.21 7.54
CA GLU A 9 1.76 -7.81 7.49
C GLU A 9 1.70 -6.41 6.86
N VAL A 10 0.89 -6.27 5.82
CA VAL A 10 0.66 -5.00 5.13
C VAL A 10 -0.83 -4.67 5.27
N GLU A 11 -1.11 -3.53 5.86
CA GLU A 11 -2.45 -2.97 6.02
C GLU A 11 -2.56 -1.74 5.14
N ILE A 12 -3.56 -1.72 4.26
CA ILE A 12 -3.86 -0.59 3.37
C ILE A 12 -5.23 -0.06 3.77
N VAL A 13 -5.27 1.21 4.17
CA VAL A 13 -6.50 1.94 4.48
C VAL A 13 -6.80 2.86 3.33
N ILE A 14 -8.03 2.82 2.82
CA ILE A 14 -8.48 3.62 1.67
C ILE A 14 -9.54 4.63 2.14
N ASP A 15 -9.30 5.90 1.86
CA ASP A 15 -10.29 6.97 1.98
C ASP A 15 -11.00 7.13 0.63
N GLU A 16 -12.13 6.42 0.50
CA GLU A 16 -12.88 6.39 -0.76
C GLU A 16 -13.39 7.77 -1.19
N GLU A 17 -13.77 8.63 -0.25
CA GLU A 17 -14.30 9.96 -0.57
C GLU A 17 -13.21 10.80 -1.23
N ASN A 18 -12.01 10.79 -0.66
CA ASN A 18 -10.86 11.52 -1.18
C ASN A 18 -10.41 10.96 -2.54
N ILE A 19 -10.37 9.62 -2.70
CA ILE A 19 -10.03 9.01 -3.99
C ILE A 19 -11.08 9.35 -5.05
N ASN A 20 -12.38 9.24 -4.76
CA ASN A 20 -13.42 9.59 -5.73
C ASN A 20 -13.35 11.09 -6.13
N LYS A 21 -12.95 11.96 -5.20
CA LYS A 21 -12.76 13.39 -5.47
C LYS A 21 -11.52 13.68 -6.32
N LYS A 22 -10.39 13.02 -6.05
CA LYS A 22 -9.12 13.25 -6.75
C LYS A 22 -8.98 12.49 -8.07
N TYR A 23 -9.57 11.31 -8.13
CA TYR A 23 -9.50 10.38 -9.25
C TYR A 23 -10.90 9.97 -9.70
N PRO A 24 -11.79 10.89 -10.09
CA PRO A 24 -13.18 10.55 -10.48
C PRO A 24 -13.26 9.55 -11.64
N ASN A 25 -12.16 9.41 -12.38
CA ASN A 25 -12.02 8.62 -13.60
C ASN A 25 -11.27 7.29 -13.39
N TYR A 26 -10.92 6.88 -12.15
CA TYR A 26 -10.22 5.60 -11.96
C TYR A 26 -11.02 4.42 -12.52
N LYS A 27 -12.36 4.51 -12.51
CA LYS A 27 -13.29 3.49 -13.02
C LYS A 27 -13.19 3.20 -14.51
N PHE A 28 -12.45 4.00 -15.29
CA PHE A 28 -12.17 3.66 -16.69
C PHE A 28 -11.16 2.53 -16.83
N ASN A 29 -10.26 2.38 -15.85
CA ASN A 29 -9.14 1.43 -15.91
C ASN A 29 -9.21 0.36 -14.81
N TYR A 30 -10.07 0.55 -13.80
CA TYR A 30 -10.18 -0.33 -12.64
C TYR A 30 -11.64 -0.58 -12.29
N ASP A 31 -11.98 -1.82 -11.96
CA ASP A 31 -13.34 -2.24 -11.63
C ASP A 31 -13.73 -1.85 -10.19
N SER A 32 -12.73 -1.61 -9.32
CA SER A 32 -12.96 -1.19 -7.94
C SER A 32 -11.88 -0.24 -7.42
N ILE A 33 -12.18 0.40 -6.29
CA ILE A 33 -11.23 1.31 -5.63
C ILE A 33 -10.07 0.53 -4.99
N GLU A 34 -10.32 -0.70 -4.56
CA GLU A 34 -9.32 -1.63 -4.04
C GLU A 34 -8.35 -2.07 -5.14
N GLU A 35 -8.84 -2.34 -6.35
CA GLU A 35 -7.98 -2.66 -7.49
C GLU A 35 -7.09 -1.46 -7.86
N PHE A 36 -7.69 -0.27 -7.91
CA PHE A 36 -6.95 0.97 -8.12
C PHE A 36 -5.88 1.19 -7.03
N ALA A 37 -6.24 1.07 -5.76
CA ALA A 37 -5.32 1.23 -4.65
C ALA A 37 -4.21 0.16 -4.66
N SER A 38 -4.55 -1.08 -4.99
CA SER A 38 -3.58 -2.18 -5.11
C SER A 38 -2.55 -1.91 -6.20
N SER A 39 -2.95 -1.29 -7.32
CA SER A 39 -2.02 -0.90 -8.40
C SER A 39 -0.97 0.14 -7.96
N LEU A 40 -1.29 0.94 -6.94
CA LEU A 40 -0.41 1.99 -6.41
C LEU A 40 0.52 1.45 -5.32
N VAL A 41 0.23 0.28 -4.75
CA VAL A 41 1.08 -0.35 -3.75
C VAL A 41 2.20 -1.11 -4.48
N PRO A 42 3.48 -0.69 -4.36
CA PRO A 42 4.56 -1.33 -5.10
C PRO A 42 4.77 -2.76 -4.60
N GLU A 43 4.66 -3.76 -5.50
CA GLU A 43 4.96 -5.17 -5.21
C GLU A 43 6.38 -5.36 -4.64
N GLU A 44 7.35 -4.54 -5.10
CA GLU A 44 8.77 -4.69 -4.77
C GLU A 44 9.21 -4.10 -3.43
N SER A 45 8.33 -3.45 -2.68
CA SER A 45 8.70 -2.75 -1.44
C SER A 45 8.91 -3.68 -0.21
N TYR A 46 9.25 -4.94 -0.48
CA TYR A 46 9.58 -5.99 0.49
C TYR A 46 11.09 -6.16 0.71
N GLU A 47 11.95 -5.63 -0.16
CA GLU A 47 13.40 -5.60 0.04
C GLU A 47 13.96 -4.18 -0.10
N GLY A 48 14.11 -3.51 1.03
CA GLY A 48 14.87 -2.26 1.12
C GLY A 48 13.99 -1.05 1.38
N ASP A 49 14.14 -0.49 2.57
CA ASP A 49 14.17 0.93 2.95
C ASP A 49 13.75 1.99 1.89
N THR A 50 12.65 1.77 1.21
CA THR A 50 11.95 2.83 0.52
C THR A 50 10.99 3.37 1.54
N ASP A 51 11.48 4.40 2.24
CA ASP A 51 10.68 5.44 2.87
C ASP A 51 9.79 6.08 1.79
N THR A 52 8.81 5.31 1.31
CA THR A 52 7.58 5.83 0.76
C THR A 52 6.90 6.42 1.97
N SER A 53 7.29 7.66 2.28
CA SER A 53 6.87 8.36 3.47
C SER A 53 5.37 8.14 3.64
N LYS A 54 4.98 7.64 4.82
CA LYS A 54 3.58 7.39 5.16
C LYS A 54 2.68 8.57 4.77
N ASP A 55 3.23 9.78 4.85
CA ASP A 55 2.57 11.05 4.52
C ASP A 55 2.31 11.26 3.03
N GLY A 56 3.14 10.68 2.15
CA GLY A 56 3.07 10.85 0.70
C GLY A 56 1.86 10.16 0.07
N LEU A 57 1.28 9.17 0.74
CA LEU A 57 0.12 8.40 0.28
C LEU A 57 -1.19 8.94 0.87
N GLU A 58 -1.16 9.48 2.09
CA GLU A 58 -2.35 10.04 2.75
C GLU A 58 -2.95 11.19 1.93
N GLN A 59 -2.08 12.02 1.35
CA GLN A 59 -2.52 13.08 0.42
C GLN A 59 -3.28 12.53 -0.79
N TRP A 60 -3.10 11.27 -1.17
CA TRP A 60 -3.79 10.65 -2.30
C TRP A 60 -4.98 9.78 -1.87
N GLY A 61 -5.35 9.82 -0.59
CA GLY A 61 -6.50 9.10 -0.04
C GLY A 61 -6.20 7.66 0.34
N TYR A 62 -4.95 7.30 0.62
CA TYR A 62 -4.62 5.98 1.16
C TYR A 62 -3.49 6.02 2.18
N SER A 63 -3.49 5.08 3.12
CA SER A 63 -2.43 4.93 4.11
C SER A 63 -1.96 3.49 4.13
N ILE A 64 -0.64 3.27 4.17
CA ILE A 64 -0.05 1.93 4.18
C ILE A 64 0.76 1.75 5.45
N THR A 65 0.39 0.74 6.24
CA THR A 65 1.15 0.32 7.42
C THR A 65 1.77 -1.04 7.20
N LYS A 66 3.09 -1.14 7.41
CA LYS A 66 3.85 -2.38 7.32
C LYS A 66 4.33 -2.79 8.71
N LYS A 67 4.06 -4.04 9.10
CA LYS A 67 4.59 -4.64 10.32
C LYS A 67 5.41 -5.86 9.97
N ARG A 68 6.67 -5.89 10.43
CA ARG A 68 7.56 -7.04 10.28
C ARG A 68 7.70 -7.78 11.61
N ALA A 69 7.45 -9.08 11.60
CA ALA A 69 7.62 -9.95 12.77
C ALA A 69 8.60 -11.08 12.44
N ARG A 70 9.62 -11.27 13.28
CA ARG A 70 10.57 -12.38 13.09
C ARG A 70 9.89 -13.69 13.46
N ILE A 71 9.89 -14.64 12.53
CA ILE A 71 9.41 -16.00 12.78
C ILE A 71 10.62 -16.84 13.22
N LYS A 72 10.51 -17.51 14.36
CA LYS A 72 11.53 -18.42 14.88
C LYS A 72 11.50 -19.76 14.17
#